data_AF-A0A7I8DT42-F1
#
_entry.id   AF-A0A7I8DT42-F1
#
_cell.length_a   1.000
_cell.length_b   1.000
_cell.length_c   1.000
_cell.angle_alpha   90.00
_cell.angle_beta   90.00
_cell.angle_gamma   90.00
#
_symmetry.space_group_name_H-M   'P 1'
#
loop_
_entity.id
_entity.type
_entity.pdbx_description
1 polymer ?
#
loop_
_entity_poly.entity_id
_entity_poly.type
_entity_poly.pdbx_seq_one_letter_code
_entity_poly.pdbx_strand_id
1 'polypeptide(L)'
;MTHSKQTIRKIMILSIAALMISFFSPIKTQANDNKTYYIKVNKQQNCVTVYEKDKNGNYTVPVRAMVCSVGADTPLGVFKTPAKYRWKLLMGDVWGQYSTRIVRGILFHSVWYYEMDASTLSAAQYNKLGTTASHGCVRLAVEDAKWIYDNCPLGTTVEIYNGKEPGPLGKPTAIKLASGSGWDPTDPDPRNPYTKKAPAINVAEKKTVEWGSKVNLYDGVKAVSTTGVDISGSIKAEGKVDSFTAGNYKVTYTVSDSLGKKISKTVLYTVKPCKAAPVIKGVADHVIGKDTVVNKTYALKGVSAYLSVKKLASKDIKVTINKAGDSEYRINYSIKAENNKTGKASATVYIDSAPPILDGMTFKNITKEQLAAGQTAILKLAREGITVGDDFTELTPSDVKITVEPKEDYAYLVHYEVADKVGNITKETVQYTYFDGVRMEGISNRTDIPGDTTIDDTMALTGIQAFNSDNTGYTGPITVSIQTDDNKNYEITYTITEPDGKEVSVTCYYTLASEAMVQSTDSNQASGN
;
A
#
# COMPACT_ATOMS: atom_id res chain seq x y z
N MET A 1 -74.45 -4.97 58.83
CA MET A 1 -75.28 -5.59 59.89
C MET A 1 -75.70 -6.97 59.42
N THR A 2 -75.45 -7.97 60.28
CA THR A 2 -76.17 -9.27 60.43
C THR A 2 -76.18 -10.25 59.24
N HIS A 3 -75.35 -11.30 59.29
CA HIS A 3 -75.65 -12.70 59.72
C HIS A 3 -76.14 -13.57 58.55
N SER A 4 -75.50 -14.67 58.11
CA SER A 4 -74.97 -15.89 58.75
C SER A 4 -75.86 -17.12 58.48
N LYS A 5 -75.31 -18.05 57.68
CA LYS A 5 -75.32 -19.53 57.80
C LYS A 5 -76.57 -20.38 57.50
N GLN A 6 -76.32 -21.33 56.59
CA GLN A 6 -76.61 -22.79 56.60
C GLN A 6 -78.09 -23.23 56.58
N THR A 7 -78.49 -24.27 55.81
CA THR A 7 -78.39 -25.68 56.25
C THR A 7 -78.97 -26.65 55.19
N ILE A 8 -78.17 -27.67 54.78
CA ILE A 8 -78.43 -29.13 54.58
C ILE A 8 -79.66 -29.59 53.73
N ARG A 9 -79.54 -30.26 52.56
CA ARG A 9 -79.08 -31.65 52.18
C ARG A 9 -80.25 -32.66 52.04
N LYS A 10 -80.20 -33.45 50.93
CA LYS A 10 -80.81 -34.79 50.65
C LYS A 10 -82.25 -34.81 50.06
N ILE A 11 -82.69 -35.68 49.12
CA ILE A 11 -82.13 -36.83 48.37
C ILE A 11 -83.18 -37.32 47.32
N MET A 12 -82.72 -37.88 46.17
CA MET A 12 -83.35 -38.94 45.31
C MET A 12 -84.64 -38.64 44.50
N ILE A 13 -84.93 -39.21 43.29
CA ILE A 13 -84.24 -40.09 42.32
C ILE A 13 -85.13 -40.25 41.05
N LEU A 14 -84.58 -40.84 39.98
CA LEU A 14 -85.24 -41.41 38.77
C LEU A 14 -85.84 -40.38 37.79
N SER A 15 -85.28 -40.14 36.61
CA SER A 15 -85.14 -41.18 35.57
C SER A 15 -84.42 -40.60 34.34
N ILE A 16 -83.58 -41.43 33.72
CA ILE A 16 -83.12 -41.50 32.31
C ILE A 16 -81.69 -42.04 32.34
N ALA A 17 -81.62 -43.36 32.50
CA ALA A 17 -80.48 -44.17 32.09
C ALA A 17 -80.89 -44.85 30.78
N ALA A 18 -80.55 -44.23 29.65
CA ALA A 18 -80.55 -44.86 28.33
C ALA A 18 -79.87 -43.95 27.29
N LEU A 19 -78.56 -43.75 27.39
CA LEU A 19 -77.69 -43.59 26.22
C LEU A 19 -76.21 -43.69 26.65
N MET A 20 -75.74 -44.93 26.74
CA MET A 20 -74.33 -45.27 26.83
C MET A 20 -73.77 -45.35 25.39
N ILE A 21 -72.57 -44.78 25.22
CA ILE A 21 -71.53 -45.09 24.21
C ILE A 21 -71.49 -44.23 22.93
N SER A 22 -70.29 -43.67 22.67
CA SER A 22 -69.75 -43.02 21.44
C SER A 22 -70.36 -41.65 21.05
N PHE A 23 -69.63 -40.53 20.88
CA PHE A 23 -68.34 -40.30 20.23
C PHE A 23 -67.56 -39.14 20.90
N PHE A 24 -66.50 -39.44 21.65
CA PHE A 24 -65.33 -38.55 21.68
C PHE A 24 -64.39 -39.06 20.61
N SER A 25 -64.31 -38.37 19.48
CA SER A 25 -63.22 -38.62 18.52
C SER A 25 -61.94 -38.06 19.14
N PRO A 26 -60.96 -38.89 19.53
CA PRO A 26 -59.62 -38.39 19.74
C PRO A 26 -59.15 -37.83 18.40
N ILE A 27 -58.54 -36.64 18.41
CA ILE A 27 -57.72 -36.21 17.29
C ILE A 27 -56.64 -37.28 17.14
N LYS A 28 -56.80 -38.18 16.18
CA LYS A 28 -55.74 -39.07 15.74
C LYS A 28 -54.70 -38.19 15.07
N THR A 29 -53.72 -37.74 15.85
CA THR A 29 -52.40 -37.50 15.28
C THR A 29 -51.97 -38.84 14.72
N GLN A 30 -51.88 -38.96 13.39
CA GLN A 30 -51.30 -40.15 12.78
C GLN A 30 -49.88 -40.28 13.32
N ALA A 31 -49.67 -41.26 14.20
CA ALA A 31 -48.34 -41.73 14.53
C ALA A 31 -47.73 -42.26 13.23
N ASN A 32 -46.61 -41.67 12.83
CA ASN A 32 -45.85 -42.15 11.69
C ASN A 32 -45.37 -43.59 12.03
N ASP A 33 -45.52 -44.48 11.06
CA ASP A 33 -45.25 -45.92 11.12
C ASP A 33 -44.06 -46.33 12.01
N ASN A 34 -44.32 -47.15 13.05
CA ASN A 34 -43.44 -48.10 13.76
C ASN A 34 -41.90 -47.86 13.86
N LYS A 35 -41.40 -46.62 13.78
CA LYS A 35 -39.97 -46.32 13.89
C LYS A 35 -39.54 -46.35 15.35
N THR A 36 -38.78 -47.38 15.71
CA THR A 36 -38.11 -47.45 17.02
C THR A 36 -36.73 -46.81 16.89
N TYR A 37 -36.41 -45.84 17.74
CA TYR A 37 -35.13 -45.11 17.74
C TYR A 37 -34.13 -45.65 18.79
N TYR A 38 -32.86 -45.29 18.64
CA TYR A 38 -31.81 -45.47 19.66
C TYR A 38 -31.15 -44.11 19.94
N ILE A 39 -31.04 -43.74 21.21
CA ILE A 39 -30.49 -42.44 21.60
C ILE A 39 -29.14 -42.64 22.26
N LYS A 40 -28.11 -41.98 21.73
CA LYS A 40 -26.78 -41.90 22.35
C LYS A 40 -26.56 -40.52 22.94
N VAL A 41 -26.15 -40.45 24.21
CA VAL A 41 -25.77 -39.21 24.90
C VAL A 41 -24.28 -39.26 25.17
N ASN A 42 -23.52 -38.44 24.43
CA ASN A 42 -22.13 -38.21 24.75
C ASN A 42 -22.05 -37.17 25.88
N LYS A 43 -21.87 -37.66 27.12
CA LYS A 43 -21.78 -36.84 28.33
C LYS A 43 -20.57 -35.89 28.27
N GLN A 44 -19.44 -36.36 27.76
CA GLN A 44 -18.22 -35.55 27.66
C GLN A 44 -18.38 -34.36 26.70
N GLN A 45 -19.09 -34.56 25.59
CA GLN A 45 -19.25 -33.54 24.55
C GLN A 45 -20.54 -32.73 24.66
N ASN A 46 -21.44 -33.09 25.57
CA ASN A 46 -22.74 -32.44 25.71
C ASN A 46 -23.54 -32.48 24.38
N CYS A 47 -23.63 -33.69 23.81
CA CYS A 47 -24.30 -33.95 22.54
C CYS A 47 -25.18 -35.19 22.64
N VAL A 48 -26.41 -35.10 22.15
CA VAL A 48 -27.31 -36.24 21.95
C VAL A 48 -27.37 -36.54 20.46
N THR A 49 -27.22 -37.81 20.08
CA THR A 49 -27.42 -38.26 18.70
C THR A 49 -28.49 -39.36 18.68
N VAL A 50 -29.47 -39.22 17.79
CA VAL A 50 -30.54 -40.20 17.59
C VAL A 50 -30.25 -41.01 16.34
N TYR A 51 -30.43 -42.32 16.43
CA TYR A 51 -30.17 -43.28 15.37
C TYR A 51 -31.44 -44.04 14.97
N GLU A 52 -31.60 -44.24 13.67
CA GLU A 52 -32.52 -45.22 13.07
C GLU A 52 -31.76 -46.51 12.73
N LYS A 53 -32.54 -47.57 12.47
CA LYS A 53 -31.98 -48.83 11.97
C LYS A 53 -31.51 -48.67 10.53
N ASP A 54 -30.36 -49.24 10.21
CA ASP A 54 -29.92 -49.46 8.84
C ASP A 54 -30.69 -50.60 8.16
N LYS A 55 -30.34 -50.90 6.91
CA LYS A 55 -30.92 -51.99 6.12
C LYS A 55 -30.75 -53.37 6.78
N ASN A 56 -29.79 -53.52 7.69
CA ASN A 56 -29.49 -54.76 8.40
C ASN A 56 -30.17 -54.81 9.78
N GLY A 57 -30.97 -53.80 10.14
CA GLY A 57 -31.69 -53.72 11.41
C GLY A 57 -30.87 -53.16 12.57
N ASN A 58 -29.64 -52.68 12.35
CA ASN A 58 -28.75 -52.16 13.38
C ASN A 58 -28.86 -50.63 13.50
N TYR A 59 -28.79 -50.10 14.72
CA TYR A 59 -28.87 -48.66 14.99
C TYR A 59 -27.59 -47.90 14.62
N THR A 60 -27.36 -47.70 13.32
CA THR A 60 -26.12 -47.10 12.79
C THR A 60 -26.35 -45.85 11.96
N VAL A 61 -27.60 -45.52 11.59
CA VAL A 61 -27.92 -44.35 10.75
C VAL A 61 -28.26 -43.16 11.65
N PRO A 62 -27.40 -42.14 11.80
CA PRO A 62 -27.71 -40.98 12.62
C PRO A 62 -28.70 -40.07 11.88
N VAL A 63 -29.76 -39.64 12.57
CA VAL A 63 -30.85 -38.84 11.96
C VAL A 63 -31.06 -37.48 12.61
N ARG A 64 -30.57 -37.28 13.85
CA ARG A 64 -30.64 -36.00 14.54
C ARG A 64 -29.51 -35.86 15.55
N ALA A 65 -28.89 -34.70 15.60
CA ALA A 65 -28.02 -34.29 16.70
C ALA A 65 -28.67 -33.13 17.46
N MET A 66 -28.48 -33.12 18.78
CA MET A 66 -29.03 -32.12 19.68
C MET A 66 -27.93 -31.67 20.64
N VAL A 67 -27.76 -30.35 20.77
CA VAL A 67 -26.91 -29.81 21.82
C VAL A 67 -27.62 -29.98 23.16
N CYS A 68 -26.91 -30.50 24.16
CA CYS A 68 -27.49 -30.69 25.48
C CYS A 68 -26.63 -30.09 26.59
N SER A 69 -27.13 -30.13 27.81
CA SER A 69 -26.36 -29.88 29.02
C SER A 69 -26.63 -31.01 30.00
N VAL A 70 -25.65 -31.89 30.13
CA VAL A 70 -25.67 -32.98 31.12
C VAL A 70 -25.22 -32.47 32.49
N GLY A 71 -25.23 -33.35 33.48
CA GLY A 71 -24.73 -33.08 34.82
C GLY A 71 -23.59 -33.99 35.24
N ALA A 72 -22.94 -33.64 36.34
CA ALA A 72 -21.89 -34.47 36.94
C ALA A 72 -22.44 -35.87 37.28
N ASP A 73 -23.67 -35.95 37.80
CA ASP A 73 -24.30 -37.20 38.23
C ASP A 73 -25.05 -37.94 37.10
N THR A 74 -24.93 -37.48 35.84
CA THR A 74 -25.51 -38.22 34.71
C THR A 74 -24.81 -39.58 34.60
N PRO A 75 -25.53 -40.72 34.78
CA PRO A 75 -24.90 -42.03 34.86
C PRO A 75 -24.48 -42.52 33.48
N LEU A 76 -23.36 -43.24 33.41
CA LEU A 76 -22.98 -43.98 32.21
C LEU A 76 -23.73 -45.32 32.17
N GLY A 77 -24.02 -45.82 30.97
CA GLY A 77 -24.66 -47.11 30.77
C GLY A 77 -25.80 -47.09 29.76
N VAL A 78 -26.50 -48.21 29.66
CA VAL A 78 -27.62 -48.41 28.73
C VAL A 78 -28.92 -48.52 29.52
N PHE A 79 -29.91 -47.70 29.17
CA PHE A 79 -31.16 -47.54 29.88
C PHE A 79 -32.37 -47.63 28.94
N LYS A 80 -33.57 -47.69 29.53
CA LYS A 80 -34.85 -47.77 28.84
C LYS A 80 -35.79 -46.71 29.38
N THR A 81 -36.42 -45.93 28.49
CA THR A 81 -37.28 -44.79 28.89
C THR A 81 -38.61 -45.26 29.50
N PRO A 82 -38.87 -45.15 30.82
CA PRO A 82 -40.05 -45.77 31.43
C PRO A 82 -41.24 -44.83 31.57
N ALA A 83 -41.05 -43.52 31.42
CA ALA A 83 -42.12 -42.53 31.60
C ALA A 83 -41.86 -41.23 30.84
N LYS A 84 -42.94 -40.50 30.56
CA LYS A 84 -42.95 -39.18 29.90
C LYS A 84 -43.88 -38.22 30.64
N TYR A 85 -43.55 -36.93 30.63
CA TYR A 85 -44.33 -35.87 31.27
C TYR A 85 -44.30 -34.60 30.42
N ARG A 86 -45.47 -34.01 30.13
CA ARG A 86 -45.52 -32.72 29.41
C ARG A 86 -44.84 -31.61 30.22
N TRP A 87 -45.05 -31.62 31.54
CA TRP A 87 -44.37 -30.80 32.54
C TRP A 87 -43.94 -31.68 33.71
N LYS A 88 -42.72 -31.48 34.21
CA LYS A 88 -42.22 -32.21 35.38
C LYS A 88 -41.53 -31.28 36.35
N LEU A 89 -41.96 -31.33 37.62
CA LEU A 89 -41.24 -30.73 38.74
C LEU A 89 -39.85 -31.37 38.87
N LEU A 90 -38.83 -30.53 38.90
CA LEU A 90 -37.42 -30.87 38.99
C LEU A 90 -36.87 -30.44 40.37
N MET A 91 -35.65 -30.88 40.67
CA MET A 91 -34.94 -30.43 41.87
C MET A 91 -34.72 -28.92 41.83
N GLY A 92 -35.07 -28.23 42.93
CA GLY A 92 -34.98 -26.78 43.05
C GLY A 92 -36.28 -26.01 42.79
N ASP A 93 -37.43 -26.69 42.84
CA ASP A 93 -38.77 -26.11 42.62
C ASP A 93 -38.93 -25.39 41.27
N VAL A 94 -38.44 -26.05 40.22
CA VAL A 94 -38.47 -25.57 38.84
C VAL A 94 -39.03 -26.65 37.92
N TRP A 95 -39.45 -26.27 36.72
CA TRP A 95 -40.22 -27.13 35.83
C TRP A 95 -39.51 -27.40 34.50
N GLY A 96 -39.53 -28.66 34.03
CA GLY A 96 -39.05 -29.05 32.71
C GLY A 96 -40.18 -29.40 31.76
N GLN A 97 -40.15 -28.86 30.54
CA GLN A 97 -41.07 -29.24 29.46
C GLN A 97 -40.63 -30.52 28.77
N TYR A 98 -41.61 -31.26 28.24
CA TYR A 98 -41.39 -32.42 27.37
C TYR A 98 -40.39 -33.43 27.95
N SER A 99 -40.60 -33.77 29.22
CA SER A 99 -39.66 -34.58 29.98
C SER A 99 -39.82 -36.06 29.65
N THR A 100 -38.71 -36.74 29.34
CA THR A 100 -38.65 -38.20 29.15
C THR A 100 -37.68 -38.80 30.16
N ARG A 101 -38.16 -39.67 31.05
CA ARG A 101 -37.31 -40.29 32.09
C ARG A 101 -36.34 -41.28 31.44
N ILE A 102 -35.08 -41.25 31.88
CA ILE A 102 -34.03 -42.18 31.43
C ILE A 102 -33.85 -43.27 32.48
N VAL A 103 -33.50 -42.87 33.71
CA VAL A 103 -33.23 -43.78 34.82
C VAL A 103 -33.34 -43.02 36.14
N ARG A 104 -33.97 -43.62 37.17
CA ARG A 104 -34.17 -42.97 38.48
C ARG A 104 -34.69 -41.53 38.29
N GLY A 105 -34.06 -40.53 38.93
CA GLY A 105 -34.41 -39.11 38.81
C GLY A 105 -33.83 -38.39 37.59
N ILE A 106 -33.19 -39.09 36.64
CA ILE A 106 -32.53 -38.50 35.47
C ILE A 106 -33.47 -38.51 34.27
N LEU A 107 -33.65 -37.35 33.64
CA LEU A 107 -34.55 -37.15 32.50
C LEU A 107 -33.84 -36.42 31.36
N PHE A 108 -34.30 -36.67 30.14
CA PHE A 108 -34.28 -35.64 29.08
C PHE A 108 -35.39 -34.63 29.40
N HIS A 109 -35.10 -33.34 29.33
CA HIS A 109 -36.12 -32.29 29.43
C HIS A 109 -35.60 -30.98 28.83
N SER A 110 -36.49 -30.03 28.56
CA SER A 110 -36.09 -28.66 28.18
C SER A 110 -35.22 -28.02 29.27
N VAL A 111 -34.52 -26.92 28.99
CA VAL A 111 -34.03 -26.06 30.08
C VAL A 111 -35.21 -25.63 30.96
N TRP A 112 -34.95 -25.40 32.25
CA TRP A 112 -36.00 -25.27 33.25
C TRP A 112 -36.66 -23.88 33.26
N TYR A 113 -37.89 -23.88 33.77
CA TYR A 113 -38.80 -22.74 33.89
C TYR A 113 -39.14 -22.52 35.37
N TYR A 114 -39.40 -21.27 35.76
CA TYR A 114 -39.80 -20.94 37.14
C TYR A 114 -41.21 -21.46 37.46
N GLU A 115 -42.10 -21.49 36.46
CA GLU A 115 -43.47 -22.01 36.60
C GLU A 115 -43.80 -22.97 35.45
N MET A 116 -44.98 -23.61 35.49
CA MET A 116 -45.53 -24.37 34.36
C MET A 116 -46.06 -23.45 33.25
N ASP A 117 -45.29 -22.43 32.89
CA ASP A 117 -45.59 -21.43 31.88
C ASP A 117 -44.39 -21.27 30.95
N ALA A 118 -44.61 -21.43 29.64
CA ALA A 118 -43.59 -21.37 28.61
C ALA A 118 -42.91 -19.99 28.46
N SER A 119 -43.44 -18.96 29.11
CA SER A 119 -42.87 -17.61 29.19
C SER A 119 -41.94 -17.37 30.39
N THR A 120 -41.67 -18.39 31.21
CA THR A 120 -40.87 -18.28 32.45
C THR A 120 -39.54 -19.04 32.40
N LEU A 121 -38.97 -19.24 31.20
CA LEU A 121 -37.67 -19.90 31.01
C LEU A 121 -36.55 -19.14 31.73
N SER A 122 -35.63 -19.87 32.34
CA SER A 122 -34.37 -19.28 32.79
C SER A 122 -33.39 -19.07 31.62
N ALA A 123 -33.35 -17.86 31.04
CA ALA A 123 -32.37 -17.50 30.00
C ALA A 123 -30.91 -17.73 30.44
N ALA A 124 -30.59 -17.48 31.71
CA ALA A 124 -29.26 -17.69 32.27
C ALA A 124 -28.82 -19.16 32.16
N GLN A 125 -29.75 -20.09 32.37
CA GLN A 125 -29.47 -21.52 32.28
C GLN A 125 -29.59 -22.03 30.85
N TYR A 126 -30.45 -21.40 30.04
CA TYR A 126 -30.53 -21.69 28.61
C TYR A 126 -29.20 -21.39 27.92
N ASN A 127 -28.59 -20.25 28.27
CA ASN A 127 -27.29 -19.85 27.76
C ASN A 127 -26.14 -20.78 28.17
N LYS A 128 -26.37 -21.74 29.07
CA LYS A 128 -25.41 -22.81 29.42
C LYS A 128 -25.55 -24.06 28.54
N LEU A 129 -26.56 -24.15 27.66
CA LEU A 129 -26.68 -25.25 26.70
C LEU A 129 -25.37 -25.48 25.94
N GLY A 130 -24.95 -26.74 25.90
CA GLY A 130 -23.67 -27.18 25.36
C GLY A 130 -22.55 -27.26 26.40
N THR A 131 -22.82 -26.96 27.67
CA THR A 131 -21.86 -27.14 28.78
C THR A 131 -22.43 -28.08 29.85
N THR A 132 -21.57 -28.70 30.66
CA THR A 132 -22.02 -29.52 31.80
C THR A 132 -22.54 -28.58 32.89
N ALA A 133 -23.85 -28.52 33.05
CA ALA A 133 -24.52 -27.45 33.82
C ALA A 133 -25.74 -27.91 34.63
N SER A 134 -26.08 -29.21 34.56
CA SER A 134 -27.16 -29.79 35.36
C SER A 134 -26.60 -30.55 36.57
N HIS A 135 -27.47 -30.91 37.51
CA HIS A 135 -27.10 -31.83 38.59
C HIS A 135 -27.03 -33.28 38.09
N GLY A 136 -27.81 -33.65 37.06
CA GLY A 136 -27.75 -35.00 36.49
C GLY A 136 -28.62 -35.21 35.24
N CYS A 137 -29.68 -34.42 35.05
CA CYS A 137 -30.52 -34.49 33.85
C CYS A 137 -29.80 -34.08 32.56
N VAL A 138 -30.35 -34.48 31.42
CA VAL A 138 -29.93 -34.03 30.09
C VAL A 138 -30.86 -32.90 29.65
N ARG A 139 -30.41 -31.65 29.80
CA ARG A 139 -31.18 -30.45 29.41
C ARG A 139 -31.03 -30.18 27.92
N LEU A 140 -32.12 -29.82 27.25
CA LEU A 140 -32.20 -29.58 25.81
C LEU A 140 -32.95 -28.25 25.52
N ALA A 141 -32.89 -27.77 24.30
CA ALA A 141 -33.89 -26.80 23.82
C ALA A 141 -35.28 -27.46 23.75
N VAL A 142 -36.35 -26.67 23.79
CA VAL A 142 -37.73 -27.17 23.76
C VAL A 142 -38.00 -28.01 22.53
N GLU A 143 -37.58 -27.57 21.34
CA GLU A 143 -37.77 -28.34 20.11
C GLU A 143 -37.17 -29.75 20.22
N ASP A 144 -35.95 -29.85 20.74
CA ASP A 144 -35.24 -31.12 20.88
C ASP A 144 -35.86 -32.03 21.96
N ALA A 145 -36.21 -31.46 23.12
CA ALA A 145 -36.90 -32.20 24.17
C ALA A 145 -38.27 -32.71 23.69
N LYS A 146 -39.02 -31.84 23.00
CA LYS A 146 -40.31 -32.19 22.38
C LYS A 146 -40.14 -33.26 21.33
N TRP A 147 -39.10 -33.19 20.49
CA TRP A 147 -38.86 -34.19 19.47
C TRP A 147 -38.66 -35.58 20.08
N ILE A 148 -37.86 -35.71 21.14
CA ILE A 148 -37.72 -36.99 21.88
C ILE A 148 -39.07 -37.41 22.48
N TYR A 149 -39.77 -36.47 23.11
CA TYR A 149 -41.07 -36.73 23.74
C TYR A 149 -42.13 -37.22 22.74
N ASP A 150 -42.15 -36.71 21.51
CA ASP A 150 -43.13 -37.08 20.50
C ASP A 150 -42.73 -38.34 19.72
N ASN A 151 -41.45 -38.48 19.35
CA ASN A 151 -41.01 -39.47 18.37
C ASN A 151 -40.40 -40.75 18.99
N CYS A 152 -39.91 -40.70 20.22
CA CYS A 152 -39.25 -41.86 20.84
C CYS A 152 -40.19 -42.57 21.83
N PRO A 153 -40.80 -43.73 21.51
CA PRO A 153 -41.76 -44.39 22.41
C PRO A 153 -41.15 -44.79 23.76
N LEU A 154 -42.00 -45.11 24.74
CA LEU A 154 -41.53 -45.71 26.00
C LEU A 154 -40.80 -47.03 25.69
N GLY A 155 -39.73 -47.31 26.44
CA GLY A 155 -38.82 -48.43 26.17
C GLY A 155 -37.76 -48.15 25.10
N THR A 156 -37.67 -46.92 24.59
CA THR A 156 -36.55 -46.48 23.74
C THR A 156 -35.23 -46.69 24.49
N THR A 157 -34.24 -47.27 23.81
CA THR A 157 -32.91 -47.48 24.38
C THR A 157 -32.12 -46.18 24.40
N VAL A 158 -31.50 -45.88 25.54
CA VAL A 158 -30.63 -44.72 25.74
C VAL A 158 -29.27 -45.19 26.22
N GLU A 159 -28.21 -44.93 25.46
CA GLU A 159 -26.82 -45.17 25.87
C GLU A 159 -26.18 -43.84 26.26
N ILE A 160 -25.67 -43.77 27.48
CA ILE A 160 -24.91 -42.63 27.97
C ILE A 160 -23.45 -43.05 28.11
N TYR A 161 -22.56 -42.35 27.42
CA TYR A 161 -21.15 -42.69 27.31
C TYR A 161 -20.28 -41.42 27.32
N ASN A 162 -18.97 -41.59 27.45
CA ASN A 162 -17.99 -40.54 27.24
C ASN A 162 -17.21 -40.83 25.96
N GLY A 163 -17.04 -39.82 25.11
CA GLY A 163 -16.18 -39.92 23.94
C GLY A 163 -15.65 -38.54 23.55
N LYS A 164 -14.47 -38.50 22.91
CA LYS A 164 -13.87 -37.24 22.46
C LYS A 164 -14.64 -36.61 21.30
N GLU A 165 -15.21 -37.42 20.42
CA GLU A 165 -15.99 -36.95 19.27
C GLU A 165 -17.46 -36.73 19.64
N PRO A 166 -18.07 -35.57 19.30
CA PRO A 166 -19.45 -35.24 19.67
C PRO A 166 -20.49 -36.18 19.08
N GLY A 167 -20.15 -36.87 17.99
CA GLY A 167 -21.04 -37.76 17.25
C GLY A 167 -20.89 -37.54 15.74
N PRO A 168 -21.43 -38.45 14.91
CA PRO A 168 -21.24 -38.44 13.45
C PRO A 168 -21.86 -37.23 12.75
N LEU A 169 -22.82 -36.55 13.37
CA LEU A 169 -23.44 -35.32 12.84
C LEU A 169 -22.84 -34.04 13.44
N GLY A 170 -21.80 -34.15 14.27
CA GLY A 170 -21.26 -33.04 15.04
C GLY A 170 -22.20 -32.57 16.15
N LYS A 171 -21.75 -31.58 16.91
CA LYS A 171 -22.55 -30.92 17.95
C LYS A 171 -23.19 -29.65 17.37
N PRO A 172 -24.53 -29.52 17.41
CA PRO A 172 -25.18 -28.27 17.04
C PRO A 172 -24.74 -27.09 17.90
N THR A 173 -24.72 -25.89 17.33
CA THR A 173 -24.45 -24.66 18.09
C THR A 173 -25.65 -24.29 18.93
N ALA A 174 -25.44 -24.04 20.23
CA ALA A 174 -26.51 -23.57 21.11
C ALA A 174 -26.93 -22.13 20.78
N ILE A 175 -28.25 -21.92 20.67
CA ILE A 175 -28.83 -20.59 20.53
C ILE A 175 -28.58 -19.80 21.82
N LYS A 176 -28.28 -18.51 21.70
CA LYS A 176 -28.09 -17.61 22.84
C LYS A 176 -29.27 -16.64 22.96
N LEU A 177 -29.62 -16.34 24.20
CA LEU A 177 -30.68 -15.43 24.59
C LEU A 177 -30.11 -14.17 25.26
N ALA A 178 -30.72 -13.02 24.95
CA ALA A 178 -30.51 -11.81 25.72
C ALA A 178 -31.01 -11.99 27.17
N SER A 179 -30.41 -11.25 28.10
CA SER A 179 -30.83 -11.25 29.50
C SER A 179 -32.31 -10.89 29.65
N GLY A 180 -32.99 -11.50 30.62
CA GLY A 180 -34.42 -11.28 30.86
C GLY A 180 -35.38 -11.97 29.87
N SER A 181 -34.87 -12.76 28.92
CA SER A 181 -35.72 -13.55 28.03
C SER A 181 -36.39 -14.71 28.78
N GLY A 182 -37.72 -14.78 28.74
CA GLY A 182 -38.50 -15.86 29.36
C GLY A 182 -38.95 -16.98 28.41
N TRP A 183 -38.63 -16.89 27.12
CA TRP A 183 -39.07 -17.85 26.12
C TRP A 183 -37.90 -18.65 25.54
N ASP A 184 -38.11 -19.94 25.30
CA ASP A 184 -37.22 -20.71 24.43
C ASP A 184 -37.57 -20.36 22.98
N PRO A 185 -36.62 -19.91 22.16
CA PRO A 185 -36.90 -19.46 20.80
C PRO A 185 -37.30 -20.59 19.85
N THR A 186 -37.15 -21.85 20.29
CA THR A 186 -37.55 -23.06 19.57
C THR A 186 -38.89 -23.62 20.06
N ASP A 187 -39.52 -23.02 21.09
CA ASP A 187 -40.81 -23.47 21.61
C ASP A 187 -41.93 -23.27 20.57
N PRO A 188 -42.69 -24.31 20.20
CA PRO A 188 -43.76 -24.21 19.21
C PRO A 188 -45.04 -23.55 19.74
N ASP A 189 -45.09 -23.11 21.01
CA ASP A 189 -46.24 -22.38 21.55
C ASP A 189 -46.59 -21.16 20.65
N PRO A 190 -47.85 -21.01 20.19
CA PRO A 190 -48.26 -19.89 19.35
C PRO A 190 -48.04 -18.50 19.97
N ARG A 191 -47.90 -18.42 21.31
CA ARG A 191 -47.62 -17.18 22.04
C ARG A 191 -46.13 -16.81 22.04
N ASN A 192 -45.25 -17.68 21.54
CA ASN A 192 -43.81 -17.43 21.52
C ASN A 192 -43.48 -16.19 20.68
N PRO A 193 -42.92 -15.12 21.27
CA PRO A 193 -42.68 -13.85 20.58
C PRO A 193 -41.62 -13.95 19.48
N TYR A 194 -40.75 -14.96 19.51
CA TYR A 194 -39.69 -15.11 18.51
C TYR A 194 -40.21 -15.60 17.16
N THR A 195 -41.41 -16.16 17.09
CA THR A 195 -42.04 -16.60 15.83
C THR A 195 -42.25 -15.42 14.87
N LYS A 196 -42.70 -14.27 15.39
CA LYS A 196 -43.01 -13.05 14.63
C LYS A 196 -41.82 -12.07 14.48
N LYS A 197 -40.70 -12.34 15.16
CA LYS A 197 -39.48 -11.50 15.09
C LYS A 197 -38.52 -11.99 14.00
N ALA A 198 -37.60 -11.13 13.59
CA ALA A 198 -36.54 -11.42 12.62
C ALA A 198 -35.24 -10.73 13.08
N PRO A 199 -34.07 -11.15 12.56
CA PRO A 199 -32.85 -10.39 12.74
C PRO A 199 -32.98 -9.00 12.09
N ALA A 200 -32.19 -8.04 12.57
CA ALA A 200 -32.19 -6.67 12.05
C ALA A 200 -30.77 -6.22 11.68
N ILE A 201 -30.65 -5.50 10.57
CA ILE A 201 -29.41 -4.84 10.13
C ILE A 201 -29.58 -3.32 10.32
N ASN A 202 -28.75 -2.76 11.19
CA ASN A 202 -28.69 -1.33 11.48
C ASN A 202 -27.57 -0.70 10.64
N VAL A 203 -27.98 -0.03 9.57
CA VAL A 203 -27.11 0.71 8.65
C VAL A 203 -27.90 1.84 8.00
N ALA A 204 -27.22 2.96 7.73
CA ALA A 204 -27.76 4.06 6.95
C ALA A 204 -28.12 3.58 5.52
N GLU A 205 -29.23 4.06 4.97
CA GLU A 205 -29.69 3.68 3.63
C GLU A 205 -28.81 4.26 2.51
N LYS A 206 -28.18 5.39 2.79
CA LYS A 206 -27.28 6.10 1.88
C LYS A 206 -25.99 6.46 2.58
N LYS A 207 -24.88 6.32 1.88
CA LYS A 207 -23.55 6.74 2.32
C LYS A 207 -22.86 7.53 1.23
N THR A 208 -22.03 8.49 1.63
CA THR A 208 -21.26 9.32 0.71
C THR A 208 -19.79 8.97 0.83
N VAL A 209 -19.10 8.87 -0.30
CA VAL A 209 -17.68 8.54 -0.39
C VAL A 209 -16.96 9.66 -1.12
N GLU A 210 -15.91 10.19 -0.49
CA GLU A 210 -15.04 11.17 -1.16
C GLU A 210 -14.16 10.45 -2.19
N TRP A 211 -13.94 11.11 -3.33
CA TRP A 211 -13.17 10.52 -4.41
C TRP A 211 -11.74 10.16 -3.95
N GLY A 212 -11.29 8.94 -4.30
CA GLY A 212 -9.97 8.42 -3.94
C GLY A 212 -9.79 8.03 -2.47
N SER A 213 -10.81 8.17 -1.62
CA SER A 213 -10.76 7.74 -0.22
C SER A 213 -10.82 6.20 -0.08
N LYS A 214 -10.25 5.67 1.01
CA LYS A 214 -10.39 4.25 1.35
C LYS A 214 -11.82 3.94 1.77
N VAL A 215 -12.42 2.90 1.20
CA VAL A 215 -13.78 2.47 1.53
C VAL A 215 -13.76 1.23 2.42
N ASN A 216 -14.32 1.33 3.64
CA ASN A 216 -14.59 0.19 4.50
C ASN A 216 -16.11 -0.11 4.50
N LEU A 217 -16.50 -1.23 3.91
CA LEU A 217 -17.92 -1.59 3.79
C LEU A 217 -18.58 -1.97 5.12
N TYR A 218 -17.82 -2.36 6.14
CA TYR A 218 -18.37 -2.78 7.43
C TYR A 218 -18.44 -1.64 8.46
N ASP A 219 -17.90 -0.47 8.11
CA ASP A 219 -17.90 0.68 9.01
C ASP A 219 -19.34 1.15 9.33
N GLY A 220 -19.65 1.25 10.62
CA GLY A 220 -20.99 1.60 11.10
C GLY A 220 -22.11 0.61 10.75
N VAL A 221 -21.80 -0.61 10.30
CA VAL A 221 -22.80 -1.65 10.00
C VAL A 221 -22.92 -2.60 11.19
N LYS A 222 -24.12 -2.71 11.77
CA LYS A 222 -24.41 -3.58 12.92
C LYS A 222 -25.58 -4.51 12.63
N ALA A 223 -25.61 -5.65 13.29
CA ALA A 223 -26.73 -6.57 13.20
C ALA A 223 -27.04 -7.23 14.55
N VAL A 224 -28.33 -7.47 14.79
CA VAL A 224 -28.83 -8.21 15.96
C VAL A 224 -29.67 -9.40 15.49
N SER A 225 -29.55 -10.54 16.19
CA SER A 225 -30.32 -11.74 15.93
C SER A 225 -31.80 -11.55 16.31
N THR A 226 -32.66 -12.49 15.91
CA THR A 226 -34.04 -12.57 16.38
C THR A 226 -34.15 -12.61 17.92
N THR A 227 -33.13 -13.15 18.59
CA THR A 227 -33.05 -13.25 20.05
C THR A 227 -32.39 -12.05 20.74
N GLY A 228 -31.97 -11.02 19.97
CA GLY A 228 -31.39 -9.79 20.49
C GLY A 228 -29.89 -9.85 20.78
N VAL A 229 -29.17 -10.85 20.25
CA VAL A 229 -27.72 -11.00 20.40
C VAL A 229 -27.00 -10.29 19.26
N ASP A 230 -25.85 -9.65 19.52
CA ASP A 230 -25.01 -9.04 18.47
C ASP A 230 -24.45 -10.13 17.54
N ILE A 231 -24.75 -10.00 16.25
CA ILE A 231 -24.29 -10.88 15.18
C ILE A 231 -23.60 -10.09 14.05
N SER A 232 -23.08 -8.89 14.38
CA SER A 232 -22.42 -8.02 13.41
C SER A 232 -21.22 -8.69 12.72
N GLY A 233 -20.52 -9.59 13.42
CA GLY A 233 -19.42 -10.39 12.86
C GLY A 233 -19.85 -11.44 11.83
N SER A 234 -21.15 -11.69 11.67
CA SER A 234 -21.70 -12.65 10.69
C SER A 234 -22.29 -11.96 9.46
N ILE A 235 -22.21 -10.63 9.37
CA ILE A 235 -22.69 -9.87 8.22
C ILE A 235 -21.82 -10.21 7.00
N LYS A 236 -22.47 -10.47 5.88
CA LYS A 236 -21.83 -10.60 4.56
C LYS A 236 -22.20 -9.39 3.71
N ALA A 237 -21.20 -8.70 3.18
CA ALA A 237 -21.40 -7.61 2.22
C ALA A 237 -21.18 -8.11 0.78
N GLU A 238 -22.11 -7.82 -0.11
CA GLU A 238 -22.04 -8.09 -1.54
C GLU A 238 -22.07 -6.78 -2.32
N GLY A 239 -21.12 -6.60 -3.25
CA GLY A 239 -20.93 -5.37 -4.02
C GLY A 239 -19.54 -4.76 -3.80
N LYS A 240 -19.14 -3.88 -4.71
CA LYS A 240 -17.86 -3.15 -4.67
C LYS A 240 -18.12 -1.66 -4.93
N VAL A 241 -17.44 -0.80 -4.18
CA VAL A 241 -17.47 0.65 -4.38
C VAL A 241 -16.09 1.07 -4.90
N ASP A 242 -16.04 1.54 -6.14
CA ASP A 242 -14.82 2.12 -6.70
C ASP A 242 -14.77 3.62 -6.36
N SER A 243 -13.93 3.98 -5.40
CA SER A 243 -13.76 5.37 -4.96
C SER A 243 -13.14 6.28 -6.04
N PHE A 244 -12.59 5.72 -7.13
CA PHE A 244 -11.99 6.50 -8.22
C PHE A 244 -12.97 6.78 -9.37
N THR A 245 -14.20 6.27 -9.29
CA THR A 245 -15.22 6.49 -10.30
C THR A 245 -16.44 7.14 -9.64
N ALA A 246 -16.77 8.35 -10.09
CA ALA A 246 -17.93 9.06 -9.56
C ALA A 246 -19.21 8.33 -9.97
N GLY A 247 -20.14 8.18 -9.04
CA GLY A 247 -21.39 7.47 -9.33
C GLY A 247 -22.01 6.83 -8.11
N ASN A 248 -23.04 6.04 -8.37
CA ASN A 248 -23.83 5.36 -7.37
C ASN A 248 -23.55 3.85 -7.41
N TYR A 249 -23.24 3.28 -6.25
CA TYR A 249 -22.92 1.87 -6.07
C TYR A 249 -23.90 1.25 -5.09
N LYS A 250 -24.35 0.03 -5.37
CA LYS A 250 -25.22 -0.73 -4.46
C LYS A 250 -24.39 -1.76 -3.72
N VAL A 251 -24.52 -1.78 -2.40
CA VAL A 251 -23.93 -2.81 -1.54
C VAL A 251 -25.04 -3.46 -0.74
N THR A 252 -25.18 -4.77 -0.84
CA THR A 252 -26.19 -5.54 -0.13
C THR A 252 -25.57 -6.24 1.06
N TYR A 253 -26.04 -5.93 2.25
CA TYR A 253 -25.66 -6.60 3.49
C TYR A 253 -26.65 -7.71 3.78
N THR A 254 -26.15 -8.89 4.10
CA THR A 254 -26.96 -10.07 4.41
C THR A 254 -26.48 -10.68 5.71
N VAL A 255 -27.42 -11.08 6.57
CA VAL A 255 -27.12 -11.81 7.80
C VAL A 255 -28.14 -12.92 8.02
N SER A 256 -27.67 -14.04 8.57
CA SER A 256 -28.49 -15.15 9.02
C SER A 256 -28.21 -15.40 10.50
N ASP A 257 -29.25 -15.65 11.29
CA ASP A 257 -29.10 -15.98 12.70
C ASP A 257 -29.16 -17.50 12.97
N SER A 258 -28.98 -17.88 14.23
CA SER A 258 -28.98 -19.27 14.67
C SER A 258 -30.34 -19.97 14.62
N LEU A 259 -31.42 -19.23 14.34
CA LEU A 259 -32.75 -19.79 14.05
C LEU A 259 -32.95 -20.02 12.55
N GLY A 260 -31.93 -19.80 11.73
CA GLY A 260 -32.00 -19.91 10.27
C GLY A 260 -32.74 -18.75 9.60
N LYS A 261 -33.14 -17.72 10.35
CA LYS A 261 -33.81 -16.54 9.77
C LYS A 261 -32.78 -15.66 9.08
N LYS A 262 -33.11 -15.19 7.88
CA LYS A 262 -32.21 -14.41 7.01
C LYS A 262 -32.85 -13.07 6.65
N ILE A 263 -32.06 -12.01 6.68
CA ILE A 263 -32.46 -10.68 6.18
C ILE A 263 -31.35 -10.08 5.32
N SER A 264 -31.75 -9.22 4.39
CA SER A 264 -30.84 -8.45 3.55
C SER A 264 -31.26 -6.97 3.50
N LYS A 265 -30.28 -6.07 3.48
CA LYS A 265 -30.50 -4.62 3.32
C LYS A 265 -29.50 -4.05 2.33
N THR A 266 -30.00 -3.35 1.31
CA THR A 266 -29.16 -2.69 0.29
C THR A 266 -28.93 -1.24 0.67
N VAL A 267 -27.68 -0.79 0.60
CA VAL A 267 -27.24 0.58 0.85
C VAL A 267 -26.71 1.18 -0.44
N LEU A 268 -27.07 2.44 -0.69
CA LEU A 268 -26.59 3.23 -1.81
C LEU A 268 -25.36 4.04 -1.40
N TYR A 269 -24.22 3.75 -2.01
CA TYR A 269 -22.99 4.51 -1.87
C TYR A 269 -22.85 5.51 -3.02
N THR A 270 -22.77 6.81 -2.73
CA THR A 270 -22.55 7.86 -3.71
C THR A 270 -21.11 8.36 -3.63
N VAL A 271 -20.32 8.03 -4.65
CA VAL A 271 -18.95 8.54 -4.80
C VAL A 271 -19.01 9.90 -5.47
N LYS A 272 -18.51 10.93 -4.78
CA LYS A 272 -18.48 12.30 -5.31
C LYS A 272 -17.48 12.42 -6.47
N PRO A 273 -17.71 13.34 -7.43
CA PRO A 273 -16.77 13.60 -8.51
C PRO A 273 -15.49 14.29 -8.02
N CYS A 274 -14.35 13.92 -8.61
CA CYS A 274 -13.08 14.62 -8.39
C CYS A 274 -13.10 16.00 -9.08
N LYS A 275 -12.98 17.06 -8.28
CA LYS A 275 -12.98 18.44 -8.78
C LYS A 275 -11.58 18.96 -9.17
N ALA A 276 -10.50 18.27 -8.81
CA ALA A 276 -9.15 18.72 -9.11
C ALA A 276 -8.81 18.56 -10.62
N ALA A 277 -8.00 19.47 -11.16
CA ALA A 277 -7.32 19.22 -12.43
C ALA A 277 -6.16 18.23 -12.19
N PRO A 278 -5.77 17.41 -13.17
CA PRO A 278 -4.59 16.57 -13.02
C PRO A 278 -3.32 17.44 -12.96
N VAL A 279 -2.32 16.97 -12.24
CA VAL A 279 -1.04 17.64 -12.03
C VAL A 279 0.07 16.80 -12.65
N ILE A 280 0.95 17.46 -13.41
CA ILE A 280 2.17 16.86 -13.96
C ILE A 280 3.33 17.25 -13.04
N LYS A 281 4.13 16.27 -12.61
CA LYS A 281 5.25 16.42 -11.69
C LYS A 281 6.55 15.97 -12.36
N GLY A 282 7.68 16.49 -11.87
CA GLY A 282 9.01 16.17 -12.40
C GLY A 282 9.35 16.92 -13.68
N VAL A 283 8.64 18.02 -13.97
CA VAL A 283 8.94 18.93 -15.09
C VAL A 283 9.85 20.02 -14.55
N ALA A 284 11.06 20.10 -15.09
CA ALA A 284 12.07 21.09 -14.75
C ALA A 284 12.88 21.44 -15.99
N ASP A 285 13.54 22.58 -15.94
CA ASP A 285 14.45 23.01 -17.00
C ASP A 285 15.76 22.20 -16.93
N HIS A 286 16.41 22.03 -18.07
CA HIS A 286 17.62 21.21 -18.19
C HIS A 286 18.64 21.88 -19.10
N VAL A 287 19.93 21.68 -18.78
CA VAL A 287 21.06 21.96 -19.68
C VAL A 287 21.60 20.63 -20.18
N ILE A 288 21.83 20.51 -21.49
CA ILE A 288 22.31 19.29 -22.14
C ILE A 288 23.43 19.61 -23.13
N GLY A 289 24.33 18.65 -23.34
CA GLY A 289 25.32 18.76 -24.42
C GLY A 289 24.68 18.61 -25.81
N LYS A 290 25.34 19.18 -26.82
CA LYS A 290 24.89 19.22 -28.23
C LYS A 290 24.47 17.89 -28.85
N ASP A 291 25.03 16.77 -28.40
CA ASP A 291 24.75 15.44 -28.95
C ASP A 291 23.47 14.80 -28.38
N THR A 292 22.83 15.44 -27.40
CA THR A 292 21.63 14.92 -26.74
C THR A 292 20.38 15.13 -27.61
N VAL A 293 19.72 14.03 -27.97
CA VAL A 293 18.49 14.08 -28.79
C VAL A 293 17.26 14.37 -27.91
N VAL A 294 16.68 15.57 -28.08
CA VAL A 294 15.46 16.00 -27.39
C VAL A 294 14.21 15.42 -28.07
N ASN A 295 13.86 14.18 -27.72
CA ASN A 295 12.66 13.49 -28.20
C ASN A 295 11.63 13.25 -27.07
N LYS A 296 10.50 12.62 -27.40
CA LYS A 296 9.44 12.33 -26.42
C LYS A 296 9.92 11.43 -25.27
N THR A 297 10.84 10.50 -25.53
CA THR A 297 11.41 9.61 -24.50
C THR A 297 12.24 10.41 -23.51
N TYR A 298 13.09 11.32 -24.01
CA TYR A 298 13.83 12.26 -23.19
C TYR A 298 12.88 13.12 -22.33
N ALA A 299 11.90 13.77 -22.97
CA ALA A 299 10.94 14.65 -22.30
C ALA A 299 10.14 13.96 -21.18
N LEU A 300 9.88 12.66 -21.28
CA LEU A 300 9.11 11.91 -20.29
C LEU A 300 9.98 11.30 -19.17
N LYS A 301 11.30 11.46 -19.21
CA LYS A 301 12.20 10.93 -18.18
C LYS A 301 11.93 11.63 -16.85
N GLY A 302 11.55 10.87 -15.82
CA GLY A 302 11.20 11.42 -14.50
C GLY A 302 9.84 12.12 -14.41
N VAL A 303 9.12 12.30 -15.53
CA VAL A 303 7.82 12.96 -15.56
C VAL A 303 6.71 11.99 -15.18
N SER A 304 5.81 12.44 -14.30
CA SER A 304 4.63 11.66 -13.89
C SER A 304 3.41 12.56 -13.77
N ALA A 305 2.21 11.98 -13.93
CA ALA A 305 0.95 12.72 -13.83
C ALA A 305 0.00 12.06 -12.83
N TYR A 306 -0.77 12.89 -12.12
CA TYR A 306 -1.70 12.45 -11.09
C TYR A 306 -3.03 13.20 -11.19
N LEU A 307 -4.15 12.50 -11.05
CA LEU A 307 -5.43 13.11 -10.71
C LEU A 307 -5.62 12.97 -9.20
N SER A 308 -5.35 14.04 -8.46
CA SER A 308 -5.28 13.99 -6.98
C SER A 308 -4.33 12.86 -6.54
N VAL A 309 -4.82 11.81 -5.88
CA VAL A 309 -4.01 10.66 -5.41
C VAL A 309 -3.86 9.54 -6.44
N LYS A 310 -4.61 9.55 -7.55
CA LYS A 310 -4.54 8.51 -8.59
C LYS A 310 -3.43 8.82 -9.58
N LYS A 311 -2.45 7.91 -9.71
CA LYS A 311 -1.44 8.00 -10.77
C LYS A 311 -2.09 7.77 -12.13
N LEU A 312 -1.77 8.64 -13.09
CA LEU A 312 -2.20 8.54 -14.48
C LEU A 312 -1.12 7.84 -15.31
N ALA A 313 -1.51 7.22 -16.40
CA ALA A 313 -0.56 6.52 -17.25
C ALA A 313 0.30 7.52 -18.02
N SER A 314 1.63 7.36 -17.99
CA SER A 314 2.55 8.27 -18.67
C SER A 314 2.33 8.34 -20.19
N LYS A 315 1.79 7.27 -20.80
CA LYS A 315 1.43 7.25 -22.23
C LYS A 315 0.34 8.27 -22.60
N ASP A 316 -0.50 8.67 -21.65
CA ASP A 316 -1.60 9.61 -21.87
C ASP A 316 -1.11 11.08 -21.78
N ILE A 317 0.13 11.30 -21.36
CA ILE A 317 0.77 12.61 -21.39
C ILE A 317 1.10 12.95 -22.84
N LYS A 318 0.45 14.00 -23.35
CA LYS A 318 0.79 14.61 -24.62
C LYS A 318 1.99 15.51 -24.43
N VAL A 319 2.97 15.38 -25.31
CA VAL A 319 4.21 16.15 -25.32
C VAL A 319 4.35 16.81 -26.68
N THR A 320 4.60 18.11 -26.67
CA THR A 320 4.95 18.88 -27.87
C THR A 320 6.31 19.52 -27.61
N ILE A 321 7.26 19.29 -28.52
CA ILE A 321 8.63 19.79 -28.45
C ILE A 321 8.80 20.76 -29.60
N ASN A 322 9.13 22.02 -29.31
CA ASN A 322 9.37 23.05 -30.30
C ASN A 322 10.80 23.55 -30.14
N LYS A 323 11.56 23.66 -31.24
CA LYS A 323 12.83 24.39 -31.25
C LYS A 323 12.50 25.88 -31.09
N ALA A 324 12.99 26.50 -30.02
CA ALA A 324 12.72 27.90 -29.66
C ALA A 324 13.84 28.85 -30.11
N GLY A 325 15.03 28.30 -30.35
CA GLY A 325 16.21 28.96 -30.90
C GLY A 325 17.27 27.91 -31.24
N ASP A 326 18.46 28.32 -31.70
CA ASP A 326 19.49 27.35 -32.11
C ASP A 326 20.00 26.45 -30.97
N SER A 327 20.00 26.98 -29.74
CA SER A 327 20.42 26.28 -28.53
C SER A 327 19.28 26.10 -27.50
N GLU A 328 18.01 26.13 -27.93
CA GLU A 328 16.88 26.05 -26.99
C GLU A 328 15.69 25.24 -27.54
N TYR A 329 15.15 24.35 -26.70
CA TYR A 329 13.86 23.69 -26.93
C TYR A 329 12.86 24.04 -25.84
N ARG A 330 11.61 24.28 -26.25
CA ARG A 330 10.48 24.39 -25.32
C ARG A 330 9.61 23.14 -25.38
N ILE A 331 9.49 22.47 -24.24
CA ILE A 331 8.68 21.26 -24.08
C ILE A 331 7.38 21.61 -23.37
N ASN A 332 6.25 21.31 -23.99
CA ASN A 332 4.92 21.51 -23.43
C ASN A 332 4.24 20.16 -23.16
N TYR A 333 3.73 19.99 -21.96
CA TYR A 333 3.04 18.79 -21.49
C TYR A 333 1.55 19.08 -21.31
N SER A 334 0.69 18.12 -21.67
CA SER A 334 -0.75 18.22 -21.45
C SER A 334 -1.34 16.83 -21.21
N ILE A 335 -2.23 16.72 -20.22
CA ILE A 335 -2.96 15.48 -19.95
C ILE A 335 -4.41 15.78 -19.58
N LYS A 336 -5.36 15.12 -20.26
CA LYS A 336 -6.78 15.17 -19.94
C LYS A 336 -7.14 13.93 -19.12
N ALA A 337 -7.63 14.11 -17.90
CA ALA A 337 -8.02 13.00 -17.03
C ALA A 337 -9.48 12.58 -17.26
N GLU A 338 -9.87 11.46 -16.64
CA GLU A 338 -11.22 10.88 -16.69
C GLU A 338 -12.35 11.82 -16.22
N ASN A 339 -12.04 12.83 -15.39
CA ASN A 339 -12.99 13.87 -14.99
C ASN A 339 -13.14 15.01 -16.02
N ASN A 340 -12.62 14.80 -17.23
CA ASN A 340 -12.59 15.74 -18.35
C ASN A 340 -11.79 17.03 -18.12
N LYS A 341 -11.05 17.15 -17.01
CA LYS A 341 -10.15 18.28 -16.76
C LYS A 341 -8.77 18.02 -17.36
N THR A 342 -8.10 19.11 -17.73
CA THR A 342 -6.78 19.09 -18.35
C THR A 342 -5.75 19.75 -17.44
N GLY A 343 -4.62 19.08 -17.25
CA GLY A 343 -3.42 19.61 -16.59
C GLY A 343 -2.37 19.94 -17.62
N LYS A 344 -1.57 20.99 -17.37
CA LYS A 344 -0.49 21.44 -18.26
C LYS A 344 0.77 21.74 -17.44
N ALA A 345 1.92 21.59 -18.07
CA ALA A 345 3.22 22.01 -17.56
C ALA A 345 4.14 22.33 -18.74
N SER A 346 5.24 23.04 -18.50
CA SER A 346 6.27 23.30 -19.51
C SER A 346 7.65 23.31 -18.89
N ALA A 347 8.65 22.97 -19.69
CA ALA A 347 10.07 23.11 -19.36
C ALA A 347 10.84 23.61 -20.58
N THR A 348 11.97 24.25 -20.32
CA THR A 348 12.96 24.66 -21.32
C THR A 348 14.19 23.76 -21.22
N VAL A 349 14.73 23.37 -22.38
CA VAL A 349 15.97 22.62 -22.49
C VAL A 349 16.97 23.48 -23.24
N TYR A 350 18.07 23.82 -22.57
CA TYR A 350 19.18 24.58 -23.12
C TYR A 350 20.26 23.62 -23.64
N ILE A 351 20.79 23.91 -24.83
CA ILE A 351 21.92 23.21 -25.40
C ILE A 351 23.18 24.00 -25.07
N ASP A 352 24.06 23.38 -24.30
CA ASP A 352 25.38 23.89 -24.00
C ASP A 352 26.39 23.21 -24.95
N SER A 353 27.10 24.05 -25.70
CA SER A 353 28.12 23.64 -26.66
C SER A 353 29.43 24.40 -26.49
N ALA A 354 29.48 25.38 -25.57
CA ALA A 354 30.65 26.21 -25.37
C ALA A 354 31.54 25.54 -24.32
N PRO A 355 32.84 25.37 -24.57
CA PRO A 355 33.75 24.95 -23.51
C PRO A 355 33.99 26.09 -22.51
N PRO A 356 34.38 25.79 -21.25
CA PRO A 356 34.71 26.81 -20.28
C PRO A 356 35.81 27.76 -20.76
N ILE A 357 35.70 29.04 -20.46
CA ILE A 357 36.74 30.02 -20.77
C ILE A 357 37.70 30.08 -19.58
N LEU A 358 38.98 29.87 -19.84
CA LEU A 358 40.07 29.94 -18.85
C LEU A 358 41.03 31.08 -19.23
N ASP A 359 41.38 31.91 -18.26
CA ASP A 359 42.24 33.09 -18.45
C ASP A 359 43.26 33.23 -17.30
N GLY A 360 44.29 34.06 -17.49
CA GLY A 360 45.36 34.31 -16.53
C GLY A 360 46.51 33.28 -16.58
N MET A 361 46.49 32.36 -17.55
CA MET A 361 47.58 31.41 -17.76
C MET A 361 48.65 32.07 -18.63
N THR A 362 49.78 32.39 -18.01
CA THR A 362 50.91 32.99 -18.71
C THR A 362 52.20 32.27 -18.35
N PHE A 363 53.22 32.47 -19.20
CA PHE A 363 54.59 32.16 -18.84
C PHE A 363 54.97 32.85 -17.52
N LYS A 364 55.65 32.12 -16.62
CA LYS A 364 56.18 32.69 -15.37
C LYS A 364 57.67 32.40 -15.26
N ASN A 365 58.44 33.45 -14.96
CA ASN A 365 59.79 33.29 -14.44
C ASN A 365 59.69 32.80 -12.99
N ILE A 366 60.34 31.67 -12.68
CA ILE A 366 60.35 31.10 -11.33
C ILE A 366 61.68 31.39 -10.64
N THR A 367 61.67 31.45 -9.31
CA THR A 367 62.90 31.66 -8.53
C THR A 367 63.67 30.35 -8.33
N LYS A 368 64.94 30.46 -7.94
CA LYS A 368 65.79 29.31 -7.60
C LYS A 368 65.18 28.47 -6.48
N GLU A 369 64.53 29.11 -5.51
CA GLU A 369 63.84 28.45 -4.40
C GLU A 369 62.61 27.68 -4.89
N GLN A 370 61.82 28.27 -5.80
CA GLN A 370 60.64 27.60 -6.39
C GLN A 370 61.06 26.40 -7.24
N LEU A 371 62.14 26.54 -8.01
CA LEU A 371 62.75 25.44 -8.76
C LEU A 371 63.19 24.30 -7.82
N ALA A 372 63.91 24.62 -6.75
CA ALA A 372 64.40 23.64 -5.77
C ALA A 372 63.27 22.97 -4.97
N ALA A 373 62.17 23.69 -4.73
CA ALA A 373 60.98 23.16 -4.05
C ALA A 373 60.13 22.23 -4.92
N GLY A 374 60.43 22.13 -6.22
CA GLY A 374 59.84 21.15 -7.12
C GLY A 374 58.39 21.46 -7.53
N GLN A 375 57.74 20.44 -8.10
CA GLN A 375 56.38 20.53 -8.66
C GLN A 375 55.33 21.10 -7.68
N THR A 376 55.48 20.87 -6.38
CA THR A 376 54.51 21.37 -5.37
C THR A 376 54.50 22.90 -5.28
N ALA A 377 55.66 23.55 -5.35
CA ALA A 377 55.74 25.00 -5.36
C ALA A 377 55.18 25.58 -6.66
N ILE A 378 55.50 24.93 -7.79
CA ILE A 378 55.00 25.31 -9.11
C ILE A 378 53.47 25.19 -9.18
N LEU A 379 52.90 24.12 -8.66
CA LEU A 379 51.46 23.93 -8.60
C LEU A 379 50.76 25.01 -7.78
N LYS A 380 51.39 25.47 -6.68
CA LYS A 380 50.84 26.59 -5.88
C LYS A 380 50.85 27.88 -6.70
N LEU A 381 51.98 28.19 -7.34
CA LEU A 381 52.13 29.36 -8.19
C LEU A 381 51.18 29.35 -9.41
N ALA A 382 50.92 28.17 -9.97
CA ALA A 382 50.02 27.97 -11.10
C ALA A 382 48.55 28.31 -10.80
N ARG A 383 48.13 28.20 -9.53
CA ARG A 383 46.78 28.59 -9.11
C ARG A 383 46.60 30.09 -8.93
N GLU A 384 47.68 30.86 -8.92
CA GLU A 384 47.63 32.29 -8.65
C GLU A 384 47.28 33.07 -9.93
N GLY A 385 46.17 33.81 -9.87
CA GLY A 385 45.77 34.76 -10.91
C GLY A 385 44.91 34.17 -12.03
N ILE A 386 44.59 32.88 -12.00
CA ILE A 386 43.71 32.27 -13.01
C ILE A 386 42.23 32.60 -12.73
N THR A 387 41.45 32.76 -13.79
CA THR A 387 39.99 32.90 -13.73
C THR A 387 39.35 31.92 -14.70
N VAL A 388 38.19 31.39 -14.32
CA VAL A 388 37.41 30.47 -15.15
C VAL A 388 35.94 30.86 -15.12
N GLY A 389 35.26 30.72 -16.26
CA GLY A 389 33.83 30.96 -16.39
C GLY A 389 33.22 30.13 -17.51
N ASP A 390 31.90 29.98 -17.47
CA ASP A 390 31.11 29.22 -18.44
C ASP A 390 29.69 29.80 -18.50
N ASP A 391 28.96 29.58 -19.59
CA ASP A 391 27.65 30.18 -19.82
C ASP A 391 26.52 29.50 -19.04
N PHE A 392 26.64 28.20 -18.75
CA PHE A 392 25.66 27.42 -17.97
C PHE A 392 26.21 26.79 -16.70
N THR A 393 27.53 26.61 -16.60
CA THR A 393 28.18 25.98 -15.46
C THR A 393 28.85 27.01 -14.57
N GLU A 394 28.37 27.14 -13.34
CA GLU A 394 29.11 27.88 -12.30
C GLU A 394 30.43 27.15 -11.99
N LEU A 395 31.55 27.73 -12.42
CA LEU A 395 32.91 27.23 -12.22
C LEU A 395 33.73 28.17 -11.34
N THR A 396 34.73 27.60 -10.67
CA THR A 396 35.68 28.31 -9.81
C THR A 396 37.11 27.86 -10.13
N PRO A 397 38.15 28.63 -9.78
CA PRO A 397 39.54 28.21 -9.99
C PRO A 397 39.92 26.86 -9.37
N SER A 398 39.18 26.38 -8.35
CA SER A 398 39.38 25.05 -7.77
C SER A 398 38.91 23.90 -8.66
N ASP A 399 38.04 24.16 -9.64
CA ASP A 399 37.56 23.16 -10.59
C ASP A 399 38.57 22.92 -11.72
N VAL A 400 39.56 23.80 -11.88
CA VAL A 400 40.64 23.65 -12.85
C VAL A 400 41.64 22.61 -12.37
N LYS A 401 41.75 21.52 -13.11
CA LYS A 401 42.76 20.50 -12.90
C LYS A 401 44.10 21.00 -13.44
N ILE A 402 45.09 21.08 -12.56
CA ILE A 402 46.44 21.53 -12.92
C ILE A 402 47.42 20.40 -12.68
N THR A 403 48.22 20.08 -13.68
CA THR A 403 49.33 19.11 -13.59
C THR A 403 50.63 19.76 -14.00
N VAL A 404 51.71 19.42 -13.29
CA VAL A 404 53.04 20.00 -13.51
C VAL A 404 54.00 18.90 -13.94
N GLU A 405 54.61 19.06 -15.10
CA GLU A 405 55.59 18.14 -15.68
C GLU A 405 56.98 18.82 -15.70
N PRO A 406 58.02 18.22 -15.10
CA PRO A 406 59.38 18.73 -15.22
C PRO A 406 59.86 18.61 -16.66
N LYS A 407 60.48 19.67 -17.18
CA LYS A 407 61.17 19.69 -18.46
C LYS A 407 62.67 19.76 -18.19
N GLU A 408 63.47 19.29 -19.13
CA GLU A 408 64.91 19.57 -19.14
C GLU A 408 65.13 21.11 -19.17
N ASP A 409 66.33 21.59 -18.82
CA ASP A 409 66.68 23.03 -18.82
C ASP A 409 65.97 23.91 -17.78
N TYR A 410 65.80 23.41 -16.55
CA TYR A 410 65.29 24.20 -15.40
C TYR A 410 63.86 24.74 -15.59
N ALA A 411 63.02 24.01 -16.32
CA ALA A 411 61.66 24.39 -16.65
C ALA A 411 60.61 23.36 -16.20
N TYR A 412 59.36 23.81 -16.14
CA TYR A 412 58.18 22.99 -15.93
C TYR A 412 57.11 23.32 -16.97
N LEU A 413 56.46 22.30 -17.54
CA LEU A 413 55.21 22.47 -18.27
C LEU A 413 54.05 22.38 -17.28
N VAL A 414 53.14 23.33 -17.35
CA VAL A 414 51.96 23.40 -16.50
C VAL A 414 50.74 23.25 -17.40
N HIS A 415 50.04 22.13 -17.25
CA HIS A 415 48.82 21.83 -18.00
C HIS A 415 47.60 22.15 -17.16
N TYR A 416 46.66 22.86 -17.76
CA TYR A 416 45.36 23.23 -17.21
C TYR A 416 44.29 22.50 -18.00
N GLU A 417 43.34 21.88 -17.29
CA GLU A 417 42.18 21.23 -17.88
C GLU A 417 40.96 21.56 -17.03
N VAL A 418 39.90 22.04 -17.67
CA VAL A 418 38.62 22.28 -17.01
C VAL A 418 37.49 21.83 -17.92
N ALA A 419 36.47 21.22 -17.32
CA ALA A 419 35.29 20.76 -18.01
C ALA A 419 34.03 21.35 -17.37
N ASP A 420 33.03 21.67 -18.18
CA ASP A 420 31.71 22.06 -17.70
C ASP A 420 30.89 20.82 -17.25
N LYS A 421 29.61 21.04 -16.90
CA LYS A 421 28.71 19.94 -16.46
C LYS A 421 28.28 19.01 -17.59
N VAL A 422 28.31 19.46 -18.85
CA VAL A 422 27.89 18.66 -20.02
C VAL A 422 29.05 17.97 -20.71
N GLY A 423 30.28 18.23 -20.28
CA GLY A 423 31.52 17.62 -20.73
C GLY A 423 32.28 18.38 -21.81
N ASN A 424 31.97 19.65 -22.10
CA ASN A 424 32.86 20.44 -22.95
C ASN A 424 34.13 20.78 -22.15
N ILE A 425 35.29 20.73 -22.80
CA ILE A 425 36.60 20.79 -22.13
C ILE A 425 37.47 21.88 -22.75
N THR A 426 38.14 22.65 -21.89
CA THR A 426 39.24 23.54 -22.26
C THR A 426 40.55 22.99 -21.72
N LYS A 427 41.59 22.99 -22.57
CA LYS A 427 42.94 22.55 -22.20
C LYS A 427 43.95 23.60 -22.63
N GLU A 428 44.86 23.92 -21.74
CA GLU A 428 45.92 24.90 -21.99
C GLU A 428 47.23 24.43 -21.37
N THR A 429 48.35 24.83 -21.97
CA THR A 429 49.70 24.52 -21.46
C THR A 429 50.58 25.75 -21.52
N VAL A 430 51.23 26.08 -20.40
CA VAL A 430 52.24 27.14 -20.33
C VAL A 430 53.52 26.64 -19.66
N GLN A 431 54.66 27.26 -19.98
CA GLN A 431 55.96 26.89 -19.42
C GLN A 431 56.37 27.85 -18.29
N TYR A 432 56.90 27.32 -17.18
CA TYR A 432 57.50 28.08 -16.09
C TYR A 432 58.99 27.79 -16.06
N THR A 433 59.85 28.80 -16.15
CA THR A 433 61.30 28.61 -16.35
C THR A 433 62.12 29.41 -15.35
N TYR A 434 63.16 28.80 -14.78
CA TYR A 434 64.19 29.51 -14.03
C TYR A 434 65.32 29.93 -14.98
N PHE A 435 65.68 31.21 -14.95
CA PHE A 435 66.84 31.73 -15.68
C PHE A 435 67.99 32.01 -14.70
N ASP A 436 69.13 31.32 -14.88
CA ASP A 436 70.36 31.56 -14.10
C ASP A 436 71.25 32.66 -14.72
N GLY A 437 70.87 33.15 -15.91
CA GLY A 437 71.59 34.13 -16.72
C GLY A 437 70.64 35.05 -17.47
N VAL A 438 70.40 34.78 -18.75
CA VAL A 438 69.57 35.61 -19.63
C VAL A 438 68.10 35.23 -19.49
N ARG A 439 67.25 36.20 -19.15
CA ARG A 439 65.80 36.06 -19.03
C ARG A 439 65.08 36.49 -20.30
N MET A 440 64.07 35.73 -20.71
CA MET A 440 63.12 36.14 -21.76
C MET A 440 61.80 36.62 -21.17
N GLU A 441 61.22 37.67 -21.77
CA GLU A 441 59.93 38.26 -21.43
C GLU A 441 59.08 38.48 -22.69
N GLY A 442 57.76 38.62 -22.52
CA GLY A 442 56.80 38.82 -23.63
C GLY A 442 56.27 37.54 -24.28
N ILE A 443 56.66 36.37 -23.77
CA ILE A 443 56.22 35.07 -24.29
C ILE A 443 54.88 34.68 -23.67
N SER A 444 53.87 34.45 -24.50
CA SER A 444 52.54 33.98 -24.09
C SER A 444 51.93 33.11 -25.19
N ASN A 445 50.95 32.29 -24.85
CA ASN A 445 50.09 31.69 -25.87
C ASN A 445 49.27 32.78 -26.56
N ARG A 446 48.90 32.58 -27.83
CA ARG A 446 48.04 33.51 -28.60
C ARG A 446 47.03 32.71 -29.41
N THR A 447 45.75 32.98 -29.21
CA THR A 447 44.65 32.21 -29.84
C THR A 447 43.75 33.06 -30.72
N ASP A 448 44.00 34.36 -30.78
CA ASP A 448 43.23 35.39 -31.48
C ASP A 448 43.91 35.89 -32.76
N ILE A 449 44.87 35.13 -33.29
CA ILE A 449 45.62 35.54 -34.47
C ILE A 449 44.73 35.39 -35.72
N PRO A 450 44.59 36.41 -36.59
CA PRO A 450 43.80 36.31 -37.81
C PRO A 450 44.22 35.13 -38.70
N GLY A 451 43.24 34.41 -39.26
CA GLY A 451 43.45 33.12 -39.95
C GLY A 451 44.36 33.16 -41.19
N ASP A 452 44.57 34.34 -41.76
CA ASP A 452 45.44 34.61 -42.90
C ASP A 452 46.85 35.08 -42.51
N THR A 453 47.16 35.15 -41.21
CA THR A 453 48.48 35.56 -40.71
C THR A 453 49.52 34.47 -40.97
N THR A 454 50.64 34.85 -41.57
CA THR A 454 51.83 33.99 -41.66
C THR A 454 52.58 34.00 -40.33
N ILE A 455 52.77 32.84 -39.73
CA ILE A 455 53.60 32.67 -38.52
C ILE A 455 55.04 32.40 -38.95
N ASP A 456 55.86 33.45 -38.96
CA ASP A 456 57.29 33.40 -39.23
C ASP A 456 58.10 33.93 -38.03
N ASP A 457 59.44 33.84 -38.10
CA ASP A 457 60.33 34.30 -37.04
C ASP A 457 60.10 35.78 -36.66
N THR A 458 59.74 36.62 -37.63
CA THR A 458 59.49 38.05 -37.41
C THR A 458 58.25 38.25 -36.55
N MET A 459 57.16 37.56 -36.89
CA MET A 459 55.93 37.58 -36.11
C MET A 459 56.18 37.00 -34.71
N ALA A 460 56.86 35.85 -34.63
CA ALA A 460 57.16 35.19 -33.37
C ALA A 460 58.00 36.06 -32.43
N LEU A 461 58.99 36.80 -32.93
CA LEU A 461 59.85 37.68 -32.15
C LEU A 461 59.19 39.03 -31.80
N THR A 462 58.01 39.33 -32.33
CA THR A 462 57.33 40.62 -32.08
C THR A 462 56.91 40.74 -30.62
N GLY A 463 57.52 41.71 -29.92
CA GLY A 463 57.26 42.00 -28.50
C GLY A 463 58.09 41.15 -27.54
N ILE A 464 58.98 40.28 -28.04
CA ILE A 464 59.88 39.48 -27.21
C ILE A 464 61.09 40.33 -26.80
N GLN A 465 61.41 40.29 -25.52
CA GLN A 465 62.56 40.98 -24.94
C GLN A 465 63.43 40.00 -24.17
N ALA A 466 64.74 40.22 -24.20
CA ALA A 466 65.68 39.45 -23.39
C ALA A 466 66.51 40.40 -22.52
N PHE A 467 66.80 39.96 -21.30
CA PHE A 467 67.51 40.75 -20.29
C PHE A 467 68.61 39.92 -19.65
N ASN A 468 69.76 40.54 -19.43
CA ASN A 468 70.84 39.98 -18.62
C ASN A 468 70.41 39.86 -17.15
N SER A 469 71.21 39.16 -16.36
CA SER A 469 70.98 38.98 -14.91
C SER A 469 70.97 40.30 -14.12
N ASP A 470 71.59 41.37 -14.63
CA ASP A 470 71.56 42.72 -14.07
C ASP A 470 70.38 43.59 -14.57
N ASN A 471 69.42 42.99 -15.28
CA ASN A 471 68.28 43.63 -15.94
C ASN A 471 68.64 44.61 -17.08
N THR A 472 69.87 44.63 -17.56
CA THR A 472 70.19 45.33 -18.81
C THR A 472 69.67 44.52 -20.01
N GLY A 473 69.36 45.19 -21.12
CA GLY A 473 68.90 44.51 -22.33
C GLY A 473 69.97 43.58 -22.88
N TYR A 474 69.59 42.34 -23.20
CA TYR A 474 70.44 41.37 -23.86
C TYR A 474 70.49 41.64 -25.37
N THR A 475 71.68 41.59 -25.95
CA THR A 475 71.89 41.89 -27.38
C THR A 475 72.27 40.67 -28.22
N GLY A 476 72.37 39.49 -27.61
CA GLY A 476 72.63 38.25 -28.34
C GLY A 476 71.40 37.77 -29.11
N PRO A 477 71.58 36.85 -30.07
CA PRO A 477 70.47 36.37 -30.89
C PRO A 477 69.51 35.53 -30.03
N ILE A 478 68.21 35.71 -30.29
CA ILE A 478 67.15 34.78 -29.88
C ILE A 478 66.80 33.99 -31.14
N THR A 479 67.01 32.68 -31.12
CA THR A 479 66.60 31.81 -32.22
C THR A 479 65.18 31.32 -31.96
N VAL A 480 64.42 31.14 -33.04
CA VAL A 480 63.05 30.63 -32.98
C VAL A 480 62.97 29.34 -33.78
N SER A 481 62.35 28.33 -33.18
CA SER A 481 61.91 27.12 -33.88
C SER A 481 60.39 27.12 -33.90
N ILE A 482 59.81 27.05 -35.10
CA ILE A 482 58.36 27.03 -35.32
C ILE A 482 57.99 25.66 -35.87
N GLN A 483 57.16 24.94 -35.15
CA GLN A 483 56.56 23.68 -35.59
C GLN A 483 55.06 23.89 -35.74
N THR A 484 54.42 23.26 -36.72
CA THR A 484 52.96 23.32 -36.91
C THR A 484 52.39 21.92 -37.01
N ASP A 485 51.19 21.73 -36.47
CA ASP A 485 50.38 20.54 -36.72
C ASP A 485 49.40 20.73 -37.89
N ASP A 486 48.71 19.65 -38.27
CA ASP A 486 47.68 19.64 -39.32
C ASP A 486 46.46 20.53 -39.01
N ASN A 487 46.30 20.95 -37.75
CA ASN A 487 45.21 21.80 -37.28
C ASN A 487 45.61 23.28 -37.18
N LYS A 488 46.78 23.67 -37.72
CA LYS A 488 47.34 25.04 -37.64
C LYS A 488 47.59 25.52 -36.19
N ASN A 489 47.91 24.61 -35.28
CA ASN A 489 48.52 24.97 -34.00
C ASN A 489 50.03 25.02 -34.18
N TYR A 490 50.61 26.15 -33.78
CA TYR A 490 52.04 26.42 -33.89
C TYR A 490 52.68 26.30 -32.52
N GLU A 491 53.65 25.41 -32.40
CA GLU A 491 54.55 25.35 -31.25
C GLU A 491 55.78 26.19 -31.56
N ILE A 492 56.00 27.23 -30.76
CA ILE A 492 57.09 28.19 -30.95
C ILE A 492 58.04 28.04 -29.78
N THR A 493 59.27 27.63 -30.08
CA THR A 493 60.34 27.52 -29.10
C THR A 493 61.37 28.60 -29.34
N TYR A 494 61.54 29.46 -28.35
CA TYR A 494 62.57 30.50 -28.32
C TYR A 494 63.78 29.96 -27.57
N THR A 495 64.96 30.04 -28.17
CA THR A 495 66.20 29.55 -27.58
C THR A 495 67.23 30.66 -27.52
N ILE A 496 67.88 30.79 -26.38
CA ILE A 496 69.08 31.60 -26.19
C ILE A 496 70.22 30.67 -25.81
N THR A 497 71.32 30.74 -26.57
CA THR A 497 72.60 30.13 -26.19
C THR A 497 73.44 31.21 -25.50
N GLU A 498 73.68 31.02 -24.20
CA GLU A 498 74.49 31.92 -23.38
C GLU A 498 75.99 31.83 -23.75
N PRO A 499 76.81 32.85 -23.41
CA PRO A 499 78.24 32.87 -23.76
C PRO A 499 79.07 31.68 -23.22
N ASP A 500 78.59 31.02 -22.17
CA ASP A 500 79.19 29.82 -21.59
C ASP A 500 78.75 28.51 -22.29
N GLY A 501 77.91 28.61 -23.32
CA GLY A 501 77.39 27.50 -24.11
C GLY A 501 76.12 26.85 -23.55
N LYS A 502 75.56 27.37 -22.44
CA LYS A 502 74.30 26.89 -21.89
C LYS A 502 73.12 27.37 -22.74
N GLU A 503 72.17 26.49 -23.00
CA GLU A 503 70.93 26.86 -23.70
C GLU A 503 69.77 26.98 -22.71
N VAL A 504 68.92 27.98 -22.94
CA VAL A 504 67.63 28.10 -22.26
C VAL A 504 66.55 28.27 -23.32
N SER A 505 65.53 27.43 -23.21
CA SER A 505 64.41 27.41 -24.16
C SER A 505 63.07 27.64 -23.48
N VAL A 506 62.23 28.45 -24.11
CA VAL A 506 60.84 28.67 -23.68
C VAL A 506 59.91 28.37 -24.84
N THR A 507 58.90 27.56 -24.58
CA THR A 507 57.89 27.18 -25.57
C THR A 507 56.56 27.88 -25.28
N CYS A 508 55.91 28.41 -26.32
CA CYS A 508 54.50 28.82 -26.29
C CYS A 508 53.75 28.31 -27.52
N TYR A 509 52.43 28.49 -27.50
CA TYR A 509 51.54 27.98 -28.54
C TYR A 509 50.72 29.10 -29.17
N TYR A 510 50.76 29.18 -30.50
CA TYR A 510 49.95 30.09 -31.30
C TYR A 510 48.89 29.31 -32.08
N THR A 511 47.65 29.79 -32.08
CA THR A 511 46.55 29.22 -32.85
C THR A 511 45.94 30.30 -33.72
N LEU A 512 45.80 30.00 -35.01
CA LEU A 512 45.14 30.87 -35.98
C LEU A 512 43.62 30.72 -35.89
N ALA A 513 42.88 31.83 -35.96
CA ALA A 513 41.42 31.82 -36.01
C ALA A 513 40.92 31.09 -37.26
N SER A 514 40.00 30.13 -37.09
CA SER A 514 39.37 29.44 -38.22
C SER A 514 38.41 30.36 -38.98
N GLU A 515 38.25 30.17 -40.31
CA GLU A 515 37.35 30.95 -41.17
C GLU A 515 35.87 30.95 -40.72
N ALA A 516 35.49 30.11 -39.76
CA ALA A 516 34.16 30.09 -39.15
C ALA A 516 33.90 31.17 -38.08
N MET A 517 34.94 31.91 -37.65
CA MET A 517 34.83 32.95 -36.60
C MET A 517 34.56 34.37 -37.14
N VAL A 518 34.39 34.56 -38.45
CA VAL A 518 34.14 35.87 -39.07
C VAL A 518 32.72 35.96 -39.65
N GLN A 519 31.70 35.62 -38.88
CA GLN A 519 30.31 36.04 -39.17
C GLN A 519 29.52 36.29 -37.87
N SER A 520 29.92 37.28 -37.07
CA SER A 520 28.95 37.89 -36.15
C SER A 520 29.29 39.31 -35.68
N THR A 521 29.92 40.14 -36.50
CA THR A 521 29.98 41.59 -36.24
C THR A 521 30.11 42.34 -37.56
N ASP A 522 29.01 42.43 -38.32
CA ASP A 522 28.67 43.64 -39.09
C ASP A 522 27.40 43.43 -39.93
N SER A 523 26.30 44.04 -39.48
CA SER A 523 25.31 44.75 -40.32
C SER A 523 24.06 45.07 -39.48
N ASN A 524 24.17 46.08 -38.63
CA ASN A 524 22.99 46.84 -38.23
C ASN A 524 23.23 48.31 -38.54
N GLN A 525 23.21 48.64 -39.84
CA GLN A 525 23.06 50.00 -40.32
C GLN A 525 22.41 50.02 -41.72
N ALA A 526 21.28 50.73 -41.79
CA ALA A 526 20.51 51.17 -42.98
C ALA A 526 19.84 50.05 -43.81
N SER A 527 18.57 50.12 -44.25
CA SER A 527 17.64 51.21 -44.62
C SER A 527 16.20 50.71 -44.38
N GLY A 528 15.15 51.50 -44.15
CA GLY A 528 14.73 52.68 -44.89
C GLY A 528 13.80 52.31 -46.06
N ASN A 529 12.55 51.88 -45.77
CA ASN A 529 11.28 52.29 -46.39
C ASN A 529 10.09 51.48 -45.87
#